data_AF-A0AAX3X881-F1
#
_entry.id   AF-A0AAX3X881-F1
#
_cell.length_a   1.000
_cell.length_b   1.000
_cell.length_c   1.000
_cell.angle_alpha   90.00
_cell.angle_beta   90.00
_cell.angle_gamma   90.00
#
_symmetry.space_group_name_H-M   'P 1'
#
loop_
_entity.id
_entity.type
_entity.pdbx_description
1 polymer ?
#
loop_
_entity_poly.entity_id
_entity_poly.type
_entity_poly.pdbx_seq_one_letter_code
_entity_poly.pdbx_strand_id
1 'polypeptide(L)'
;MKNKGEDRMKAELQTIKKMMELKNEGKFKEYLSRPVVSGYKAEITDKKVEVSADYTGFVYKYKRTIIEKEDFKEVLKQLRKLGKYNETKLKGINKVGRYIEDNYYDYLKEVVEYNAEFERLRNDWAGYEVHEGFSDDEFLHEYLLPLGWKLDKKLYRNTKLSRLEDKYSELKGYVRTLDSELSGESHYHTVSLTVG
;
A
#
# COMPACT_ATOMS: atom_id res chain seq x y z
N MET A 1 -6.48 -25.21 -9.13
CA MET A 1 -5.66 -25.71 -8.00
C MET A 1 -6.17 -25.03 -6.74
N LYS A 2 -6.67 -25.77 -5.75
CA LYS A 2 -7.24 -25.19 -4.51
C LYS A 2 -6.14 -24.59 -3.65
N ASN A 3 -6.39 -23.40 -3.12
CA ASN A 3 -5.49 -22.57 -2.32
C ASN A 3 -5.18 -23.20 -0.95
N LYS A 4 -4.27 -24.18 -0.91
CA LYS A 4 -3.78 -24.79 0.35
C LYS A 4 -3.25 -23.77 1.37
N GLY A 5 -2.81 -22.59 0.91
CA GLY A 5 -2.35 -21.50 1.77
C GLY A 5 -3.49 -20.75 2.48
N GLU A 6 -4.61 -20.49 1.78
CA GLU A 6 -5.77 -19.79 2.35
C GLU A 6 -6.51 -20.67 3.38
N ASP A 7 -6.64 -21.98 3.09
CA ASP A 7 -7.29 -22.91 4.00
C ASP A 7 -6.50 -23.07 5.31
N ARG A 8 -5.16 -23.09 5.24
CA ARG A 8 -4.29 -23.16 6.42
C ARG A 8 -4.34 -21.87 7.25
N MET A 9 -4.38 -20.71 6.59
CA MET A 9 -4.43 -19.41 7.27
C MET A 9 -5.79 -19.18 7.95
N LYS A 10 -6.90 -19.54 7.30
CA LYS A 10 -8.24 -19.54 7.92
C LYS A 10 -8.30 -20.44 9.16
N ALA A 11 -7.63 -21.59 9.12
CA ALA A 11 -7.54 -22.47 10.28
C ALA A 11 -6.71 -21.87 11.42
N GLU A 12 -5.56 -21.23 11.13
CA GLU A 12 -4.75 -20.53 12.13
C GLU A 12 -5.51 -19.36 12.76
N LEU A 13 -6.26 -18.60 11.97
CA LEU A 13 -7.15 -17.53 12.40
C LEU A 13 -8.27 -18.00 13.30
N GLN A 14 -8.99 -19.04 12.88
CA GLN A 14 -10.01 -19.65 13.71
C GLN A 14 -9.42 -20.17 15.02
N THR A 15 -8.18 -20.66 14.99
CA THR A 15 -7.48 -21.11 16.20
C THR A 15 -7.11 -19.94 17.10
N ILE A 16 -6.57 -18.84 16.55
CA ILE A 16 -6.23 -17.62 17.31
C ILE A 16 -7.49 -16.96 17.90
N LYS A 17 -8.53 -16.80 17.08
CA LYS A 17 -9.83 -16.29 17.51
C LYS A 17 -10.41 -17.17 18.61
N LYS A 18 -10.42 -18.49 18.43
CA LYS A 18 -10.88 -19.45 19.43
C LYS A 18 -10.05 -19.43 20.71
N MET A 19 -8.72 -19.24 20.63
CA MET A 19 -7.87 -19.12 21.82
C MET A 19 -8.15 -17.83 22.60
N MET A 20 -8.35 -16.71 21.91
CA MET A 20 -8.75 -15.45 22.55
C MET A 20 -10.17 -15.53 23.13
N GLU A 21 -11.10 -16.14 22.38
CA GLU A 21 -12.44 -16.49 22.85
C GLU A 21 -12.38 -17.33 24.13
N LEU A 22 -11.59 -18.41 24.17
CA LEU A 22 -11.47 -19.25 25.37
C LEU A 22 -10.88 -18.51 26.58
N LYS A 23 -9.95 -17.58 26.35
CA LYS A 23 -9.33 -16.78 27.42
C LYS A 23 -10.33 -15.85 28.10
N ASN A 24 -11.35 -15.38 27.37
CA ASN A 24 -12.29 -14.34 27.82
C ASN A 24 -13.75 -14.64 27.41
N GLU A 25 -14.14 -15.92 27.41
CA GLU A 25 -15.33 -16.43 26.70
C GLU A 25 -16.64 -15.73 27.09
N GLY A 26 -16.81 -15.42 28.38
CA GLY A 26 -17.97 -14.68 28.87
C GLY A 26 -18.01 -13.24 28.35
N LYS A 27 -16.89 -12.53 28.43
CA LYS A 27 -16.78 -11.12 27.99
C LYS A 27 -16.89 -10.99 26.48
N PHE A 28 -16.29 -11.92 25.73
CA PHE A 28 -16.33 -11.87 24.27
C PHE A 28 -17.72 -12.21 23.72
N LYS A 29 -18.42 -13.19 24.32
CA LYS A 29 -19.83 -13.47 23.97
C LYS A 29 -20.74 -12.29 24.31
N GLU A 30 -20.52 -11.66 25.45
CA GLU A 30 -21.23 -10.42 25.82
C GLU A 30 -20.98 -9.32 24.79
N TYR A 31 -19.71 -9.06 24.45
CA TYR A 31 -19.34 -8.06 23.44
C TYR A 31 -20.01 -8.31 22.09
N LEU A 32 -19.95 -9.53 21.55
CA LEU A 32 -20.58 -9.87 20.27
C LEU A 32 -22.11 -9.76 20.28
N SER A 33 -22.74 -9.73 21.46
CA SER A 33 -24.18 -9.50 21.59
C SER A 33 -24.58 -8.03 21.63
N ARG A 34 -23.61 -7.11 21.77
CA ARG A 34 -23.83 -5.66 21.71
C ARG A 34 -24.19 -5.25 20.28
N PRO A 35 -24.93 -4.15 20.07
CA PRO A 35 -25.23 -3.67 18.73
C PRO A 35 -23.95 -3.25 17.99
N VAL A 36 -23.99 -3.30 16.65
CA VAL A 36 -22.92 -2.76 15.79
C VAL A 36 -22.81 -1.26 16.03
N VAL A 37 -21.58 -0.73 16.05
CA VAL A 37 -21.33 0.69 16.30
C VAL A 37 -22.03 1.59 15.26
N SER A 38 -22.55 2.75 15.71
CA SER A 38 -23.20 3.72 14.83
C SER A 38 -22.31 4.12 13.64
N GLY A 39 -22.91 4.14 12.46
CA GLY A 39 -22.24 4.55 11.23
C GLY A 39 -21.20 3.57 10.72
N TYR A 40 -21.19 2.33 11.21
CA TYR A 40 -20.29 1.29 10.73
C TYR A 40 -20.39 1.12 9.21
N LYS A 41 -19.25 1.21 8.55
CA LYS A 41 -19.07 1.06 7.10
C LYS A 41 -17.85 0.20 6.85
N ALA A 42 -18.00 -0.81 6.02
CA ALA A 42 -16.91 -1.65 5.57
C ALA A 42 -16.91 -1.73 4.04
N GLU A 43 -15.84 -1.28 3.42
CA GLU A 43 -15.55 -1.46 2.00
C GLU A 43 -14.32 -2.36 1.86
N ILE A 44 -14.58 -3.66 1.64
CA ILE A 44 -13.55 -4.69 1.53
C ILE A 44 -13.61 -5.29 0.13
N THR A 45 -12.66 -4.90 -0.71
CA THR A 45 -12.53 -5.33 -2.12
C THR A 45 -11.15 -5.96 -2.35
N ASP A 46 -10.89 -6.43 -3.57
CA ASP A 46 -9.56 -6.90 -3.99
C ASP A 46 -8.50 -5.77 -4.02
N LYS A 47 -8.94 -4.50 -3.98
CA LYS A 47 -8.06 -3.32 -4.09
C LYS A 47 -7.96 -2.50 -2.82
N LYS A 48 -8.91 -2.64 -1.89
CA LYS A 48 -9.08 -1.76 -0.75
C LYS A 48 -9.66 -2.49 0.46
N VAL A 49 -9.17 -2.15 1.64
CA VAL A 49 -9.77 -2.49 2.93
C VAL A 49 -9.97 -1.18 3.68
N GLU A 50 -11.21 -0.74 3.76
CA GLU A 50 -11.60 0.39 4.59
C GLU A 50 -12.71 -0.03 5.55
N VAL A 51 -12.47 0.17 6.84
CA VAL A 51 -13.48 -0.04 7.88
C VAL A 51 -13.47 1.16 8.79
N SER A 52 -14.63 1.77 8.94
CA SER A 52 -14.83 3.00 9.71
C SER A 52 -16.22 3.03 10.36
N ALA A 53 -16.38 3.94 11.31
CA ALA A 53 -17.63 4.35 11.94
C ALA A 53 -17.72 5.89 11.90
N ASP A 54 -18.83 6.47 12.37
CA ASP A 54 -19.12 7.92 12.22
C ASP A 54 -17.94 8.85 12.60
N TYR A 55 -17.15 8.49 13.61
CA TYR A 55 -16.00 9.30 14.10
C TYR A 55 -14.71 8.50 14.27
N THR A 56 -14.61 7.28 13.72
CA THR A 56 -13.45 6.40 13.97
C THR A 56 -13.09 5.61 12.72
N GLY A 57 -11.87 5.79 12.23
CA GLY A 57 -11.28 4.92 11.21
C GLY A 57 -10.52 3.77 11.87
N PHE A 58 -10.93 2.53 11.62
CA PHE A 58 -10.25 1.34 12.16
C PHE A 58 -9.12 0.89 11.25
N VAL A 59 -9.38 0.82 9.95
CA VAL A 59 -8.37 0.49 8.95
C VAL A 59 -8.68 1.17 7.63
N TYR A 60 -7.62 1.62 6.95
CA TYR A 60 -7.68 2.19 5.62
C TYR A 60 -6.40 1.83 4.88
N LYS A 61 -6.49 0.84 3.98
CA LYS A 61 -5.35 0.27 3.25
C LYS A 61 -5.74 -0.04 1.82
N TYR A 62 -4.77 0.05 0.92
CA TYR A 62 -4.92 -0.24 -0.50
C TYR A 62 -3.89 -1.25 -0.95
N LYS A 63 -4.30 -2.14 -1.84
CA LYS A 63 -3.38 -3.02 -2.56
C LYS A 63 -2.44 -2.17 -3.41
N ARG A 64 -1.15 -2.46 -3.38
CA ARG A 64 -0.17 -1.74 -4.22
C ARG A 64 -0.20 -2.31 -5.63
N THR A 65 -0.19 -1.40 -6.60
CA THR A 65 0.05 -1.78 -7.99
C THR A 65 1.56 -1.95 -8.18
N ILE A 66 1.95 -3.07 -8.78
CA ILE A 66 3.35 -3.31 -9.13
C ILE A 66 3.68 -2.41 -10.33
N ILE A 67 4.71 -1.58 -10.20
CA ILE A 67 5.26 -0.82 -11.32
C ILE A 67 6.25 -1.72 -12.01
N GLU A 68 5.98 -2.07 -13.26
CA GLU A 68 6.87 -2.95 -14.00
C GLU A 68 8.19 -2.25 -14.33
N LYS A 69 9.27 -3.02 -14.42
CA LYS A 69 10.60 -2.48 -14.75
C LYS A 69 10.59 -1.75 -16.09
N GLU A 70 9.82 -2.27 -17.04
CA GLU A 70 9.61 -1.69 -18.37
C GLU A 70 8.93 -0.32 -18.30
N ASP A 71 8.02 -0.09 -17.35
CA ASP A 71 7.38 1.22 -17.18
C ASP A 71 8.40 2.29 -16.76
N PHE A 72 9.35 1.95 -15.88
CA PHE A 72 10.45 2.85 -15.55
C PHE A 72 11.30 3.17 -16.78
N LYS A 73 11.63 2.18 -17.61
CA LYS A 73 12.43 2.36 -18.83
C LYS A 73 11.70 3.26 -19.83
N GLU A 74 10.40 3.05 -20.02
CA GLU A 74 9.59 3.87 -20.93
C GLU A 74 9.48 5.31 -20.44
N VAL A 75 9.28 5.55 -19.15
CA VAL A 75 9.29 6.91 -18.58
C VAL A 75 10.66 7.58 -18.78
N LEU A 76 11.78 6.88 -18.56
CA LEU A 76 13.12 7.42 -18.82
C LEU A 76 13.36 7.75 -20.30
N LYS A 77 12.84 6.92 -21.20
CA LYS A 77 12.91 7.13 -22.65
C LYS A 77 12.07 8.33 -23.08
N GLN A 78 10.87 8.49 -22.52
CA GLN A 78 10.02 9.65 -22.73
C GLN A 78 10.72 10.94 -22.27
N LEU A 79 11.30 10.93 -21.07
CA LEU A 79 12.09 12.07 -20.57
C LEU A 79 13.22 12.43 -21.53
N ARG A 80 14.01 11.46 -22.02
CA ARG A 80 15.08 11.74 -23.00
C ARG A 80 14.55 12.36 -24.28
N LYS A 81 13.41 11.88 -24.78
CA LYS A 81 12.79 12.41 -26.00
C LYS A 81 12.34 13.86 -25.80
N LEU A 82 11.61 14.13 -24.72
CA LEU A 82 11.12 15.47 -24.37
C LEU A 82 12.29 16.42 -24.08
N GLY A 83 13.30 15.98 -23.33
CA GLY A 83 14.48 16.79 -23.05
C GLY A 83 15.25 17.16 -24.33
N LYS A 84 15.34 16.26 -25.31
CA LYS A 84 15.92 16.58 -26.63
C LYS A 84 15.07 17.60 -27.39
N TYR A 85 13.75 17.45 -27.35
CA TYR A 85 12.83 18.34 -28.05
C TYR A 85 12.82 19.75 -27.45
N ASN A 86 12.78 19.87 -26.12
CA ASN A 86 12.75 21.14 -25.39
C ASN A 86 14.15 21.75 -25.22
N GLU A 87 15.19 21.21 -25.87
CA GLU A 87 16.60 21.58 -25.66
C GLU A 87 17.03 21.62 -24.18
N THR A 88 16.39 20.78 -23.35
CA THR A 88 16.54 20.74 -21.90
C THR A 88 17.58 19.71 -21.47
N LYS A 89 18.53 20.14 -20.64
CA LYS A 89 19.57 19.25 -20.12
C LYS A 89 19.07 18.44 -18.93
N LEU A 90 18.97 17.11 -19.09
CA LEU A 90 18.58 16.17 -18.05
C LEU A 90 19.79 15.68 -17.24
N LYS A 91 20.21 16.45 -16.24
CA LYS A 91 21.33 16.05 -15.38
C LYS A 91 20.92 14.83 -14.52
N GLY A 92 21.80 13.84 -14.43
CA GLY A 92 21.60 12.68 -13.55
C GLY A 92 20.78 11.53 -14.13
N ILE A 93 20.22 11.64 -15.35
CA ILE A 93 19.35 10.61 -15.92
C ILE A 93 19.97 9.20 -16.00
N ASN A 94 21.27 9.12 -16.31
CA ASN A 94 22.00 7.84 -16.33
C ASN A 94 22.24 7.27 -14.92
N LYS A 95 22.33 8.13 -13.90
CA LYS A 95 22.46 7.68 -12.50
C LYS A 95 21.13 7.15 -11.99
N VAL A 96 20.03 7.82 -12.32
CA VAL A 96 18.68 7.35 -11.99
C VAL A 96 18.36 6.01 -12.67
N GLY A 97 18.71 5.86 -13.95
CA GLY A 97 18.55 4.59 -14.65
C GLY A 97 19.27 3.43 -13.94
N ARG A 98 20.53 3.63 -13.55
CA ARG A 98 21.28 2.64 -12.75
C ARG A 98 20.65 2.37 -11.39
N TYR A 99 20.24 3.41 -10.68
CA TYR A 99 19.57 3.25 -9.38
C TYR A 99 18.33 2.35 -9.48
N ILE A 100 17.50 2.52 -10.50
CA ILE A 100 16.32 1.67 -10.72
C ILE A 100 16.75 0.22 -10.97
N GLU A 101 17.72 0.01 -11.87
CA GLU A 101 18.25 -1.33 -12.18
C GLU A 101 18.76 -2.05 -10.92
N ASP A 102 19.51 -1.35 -10.08
CA ASP A 102 20.14 -1.90 -8.87
C ASP A 102 19.14 -2.18 -7.74
N ASN A 103 18.00 -1.47 -7.70
CA ASN A 103 17.05 -1.54 -6.58
C ASN A 103 15.70 -2.18 -6.94
N TYR A 104 15.44 -2.49 -8.21
CA TYR A 104 14.14 -2.99 -8.66
C TYR A 104 13.75 -4.31 -8.00
N TYR A 105 14.69 -5.25 -7.85
CA TYR A 105 14.39 -6.55 -7.27
C TYR A 105 13.96 -6.45 -5.80
N ASP A 106 14.64 -5.61 -5.02
CA ASP A 106 14.26 -5.38 -3.62
C ASP A 106 12.89 -4.70 -3.50
N TYR A 107 12.62 -3.71 -4.37
CA TYR A 107 11.29 -3.11 -4.49
C TYR A 107 10.21 -4.16 -4.78
N LEU A 108 10.43 -5.02 -5.78
CA LEU A 108 9.48 -6.03 -6.19
C LEU A 108 9.21 -7.02 -5.04
N LYS A 109 10.26 -7.42 -4.33
CA LYS A 109 10.12 -8.26 -3.14
C LYS A 109 9.26 -7.60 -2.08
N GLU A 110 9.55 -6.34 -1.72
CA GLU A 110 8.80 -5.63 -0.68
C GLU A 110 7.33 -5.39 -1.09
N VAL A 111 7.05 -5.10 -2.36
CA VAL A 111 5.67 -4.88 -2.84
C VAL A 111 4.85 -6.17 -2.86
N VAL A 112 5.48 -7.31 -3.20
CA VAL A 112 4.86 -8.63 -3.15
C VAL A 112 4.56 -9.02 -1.70
N GLU A 113 5.50 -8.80 -0.78
CA GLU A 113 5.29 -9.04 0.65
C GLU A 113 4.18 -8.14 1.22
N TYR A 114 4.15 -6.86 0.84
CA TYR A 114 3.06 -5.96 1.21
C TYR A 114 1.71 -6.50 0.71
N ASN A 115 1.63 -6.87 -0.57
CA ASN A 115 0.38 -7.34 -1.15
C ASN A 115 -0.09 -8.67 -0.55
N ALA A 116 0.82 -9.55 -0.15
CA ALA A 116 0.48 -10.77 0.60
C ALA A 116 -0.09 -10.45 1.99
N GLU A 117 0.50 -9.49 2.71
CA GLU A 117 -0.03 -9.03 4.00
C GLU A 117 -1.36 -8.26 3.86
N PHE A 118 -1.55 -7.55 2.74
CA PHE A 118 -2.80 -6.90 2.39
C PHE A 118 -3.92 -7.94 2.17
N GLU A 119 -3.66 -9.03 1.45
CA GLU A 119 -4.65 -10.11 1.28
C GLU A 119 -5.00 -10.76 2.61
N ARG A 120 -4.03 -10.92 3.52
CA ARG A 120 -4.31 -11.36 4.88
C ARG A 120 -5.22 -10.38 5.62
N LEU A 121 -4.87 -9.09 5.65
CA LEU A 121 -5.70 -8.05 6.25
C LEU A 121 -7.14 -8.11 5.69
N ARG A 122 -7.28 -8.19 4.37
CA ARG A 122 -8.57 -8.26 3.68
C ARG A 122 -9.39 -9.46 4.13
N ASN A 123 -8.79 -10.65 4.19
CA ASN A 123 -9.48 -11.87 4.61
C ASN A 123 -9.87 -11.82 6.09
N ASP A 124 -9.05 -11.20 6.94
CA ASP A 124 -9.26 -11.17 8.39
C ASP A 124 -10.34 -10.16 8.78
N TRP A 125 -10.43 -9.05 8.05
CA TRP A 125 -11.52 -8.07 8.21
C TRP A 125 -12.82 -8.50 7.52
N ALA A 126 -12.78 -9.47 6.61
CA ALA A 126 -13.98 -9.91 5.89
C ALA A 126 -15.02 -10.54 6.83
N GLY A 127 -16.18 -9.91 6.93
CA GLY A 127 -17.28 -10.38 7.78
C GLY A 127 -17.08 -10.15 9.27
N TYR A 128 -16.10 -9.32 9.66
CA TYR A 128 -15.93 -8.88 11.04
C TYR A 128 -16.62 -7.53 11.24
N GLU A 129 -17.61 -7.50 12.14
CA GLU A 129 -18.34 -6.29 12.54
C GLU A 129 -17.76 -5.72 13.83
N VAL A 130 -17.74 -4.39 13.94
CA VAL A 130 -17.30 -3.70 15.16
C VAL A 130 -18.53 -3.34 15.98
N HIS A 131 -18.58 -3.81 17.23
CA HIS A 131 -19.72 -3.59 18.11
C HIS A 131 -19.47 -2.43 19.09
N GLU A 132 -20.54 -1.95 19.71
CA GLU A 132 -20.43 -0.95 20.77
C GLU A 132 -19.54 -1.43 21.92
N GLY A 133 -18.75 -0.51 22.48
CA GLY A 133 -17.73 -0.87 23.47
C GLY A 133 -16.55 -1.64 22.87
N PHE A 134 -16.23 -1.42 21.58
CA PHE A 134 -15.07 -2.01 20.89
C PHE A 134 -13.73 -1.80 21.61
N SER A 135 -13.64 -0.85 22.54
CA SER A 135 -12.48 -0.70 23.44
C SER A 135 -12.20 -1.95 24.29
N ASP A 136 -13.22 -2.75 24.55
CA ASP A 136 -13.10 -4.04 25.26
C ASP A 136 -12.76 -5.20 24.31
N ASP A 137 -12.74 -4.98 23.00
CA ASP A 137 -12.48 -6.03 22.01
C ASP A 137 -10.98 -6.32 21.89
N GLU A 138 -10.52 -7.29 22.67
CA GLU A 138 -9.15 -7.78 22.61
C GLU A 138 -8.77 -8.32 21.23
N PHE A 139 -9.69 -8.95 20.49
CA PHE A 139 -9.38 -9.46 19.15
C PHE A 139 -9.14 -8.30 18.17
N LEU A 140 -9.96 -7.25 18.23
CA LEU A 140 -9.75 -6.03 17.45
C LEU A 140 -8.37 -5.43 17.75
N HIS A 141 -8.07 -5.22 19.03
CA HIS A 141 -6.91 -4.45 19.47
C HIS A 141 -5.59 -5.22 19.41
N GLU A 142 -5.59 -6.51 19.75
CA GLU A 142 -4.37 -7.34 19.76
C GLU A 142 -4.09 -8.00 18.41
N TYR A 143 -5.10 -8.16 17.53
CA TYR A 143 -4.96 -8.89 16.28
C TYR A 143 -5.27 -8.05 15.03
N LEU A 144 -6.50 -7.53 14.87
CA LEU A 144 -6.91 -6.88 13.61
C LEU A 144 -6.23 -5.54 13.35
N LEU A 145 -6.20 -4.63 14.33
CA LEU A 145 -5.56 -3.32 14.18
C LEU A 145 -4.03 -3.44 13.93
N PRO A 146 -3.29 -4.31 14.63
CA PRO A 146 -1.88 -4.53 14.36
C PRO A 146 -1.53 -4.98 12.93
N LEU A 147 -2.44 -5.66 12.22
CA LEU A 147 -2.22 -6.00 10.80
C LEU A 147 -2.13 -4.73 9.93
N GLY A 148 -3.02 -3.75 10.17
CA GLY A 148 -2.98 -2.46 9.50
C GLY A 148 -1.67 -1.71 9.77
N TRP A 149 -1.22 -1.70 11.02
CA TRP A 149 0.04 -1.05 11.41
C TRP A 149 1.28 -1.70 10.81
N LYS A 150 1.28 -3.03 10.62
CA LYS A 150 2.38 -3.73 9.94
C LYS A 150 2.51 -3.27 8.49
N LEU A 151 1.39 -3.11 7.79
CA LEU A 151 1.37 -2.57 6.43
C LEU A 151 1.86 -1.12 6.39
N ASP A 152 1.49 -0.28 7.36
CA ASP A 152 1.98 1.10 7.43
C ASP A 152 3.50 1.18 7.54
N LYS A 153 4.12 0.30 8.34
CA LYS A 153 5.58 0.22 8.49
C LYS A 153 6.29 -0.11 7.17
N LYS A 154 5.67 -0.91 6.30
CA LYS A 154 6.22 -1.22 4.96
C LYS A 154 6.13 -0.05 3.99
N LEU A 155 5.35 0.98 4.32
CA LEU A 155 5.22 2.23 3.55
C LEU A 155 6.02 3.38 4.17
N TYR A 156 6.92 3.09 5.11
CA TYR A 156 7.82 4.11 5.63
C TYR A 156 8.76 4.60 4.54
N ARG A 157 9.05 5.90 4.55
CA ARG A 157 9.80 6.62 3.50
C ARG A 157 11.15 6.00 3.12
N ASN A 158 11.79 5.27 4.03
CA ASN A 158 13.10 4.67 3.81
C ASN A 158 13.08 3.25 3.22
N THR A 159 11.90 2.64 3.10
CA THR A 159 11.70 1.31 2.48
C THR A 159 12.00 1.37 0.98
N LYS A 160 12.39 0.23 0.39
CA LYS A 160 12.65 0.15 -1.06
C LYS A 160 11.36 0.32 -1.84
N LEU A 161 10.25 -0.22 -1.32
CA LEU A 161 8.90 -0.01 -1.82
C LEU A 161 8.63 1.48 -2.01
N SER A 162 8.66 2.25 -0.92
CA SER A 162 8.29 3.67 -0.96
C SER A 162 9.26 4.48 -1.83
N ARG A 163 10.56 4.23 -1.71
CA ARG A 163 11.57 4.96 -2.48
C ARG A 163 11.43 4.78 -3.99
N LEU A 164 11.13 3.57 -4.47
CA LEU A 164 10.98 3.34 -5.91
C LEU A 164 9.64 3.87 -6.45
N GLU A 165 8.55 3.78 -5.68
CA GLU A 165 7.28 4.38 -6.07
C GLU A 165 7.34 5.92 -6.09
N ASP A 166 8.01 6.52 -5.10
CA ASP A 166 8.28 7.96 -5.06
C ASP A 166 9.13 8.36 -6.27
N LYS A 167 10.19 7.60 -6.57
CA LYS A 167 11.03 7.86 -7.75
C LYS A 167 10.25 7.77 -9.05
N TYR A 168 9.38 6.77 -9.19
CA TYR A 168 8.52 6.64 -10.38
C TYR A 168 7.57 7.83 -10.52
N SER A 169 6.94 8.24 -9.42
CA SER A 169 6.02 9.38 -9.39
C SER A 169 6.74 10.69 -9.73
N GLU A 170 7.95 10.90 -9.21
CA GLU A 170 8.81 12.03 -9.53
C GLU A 170 9.16 12.05 -11.04
N LEU A 171 9.57 10.92 -11.60
CA LEU A 171 9.89 10.81 -13.03
C LEU A 171 8.68 11.14 -13.92
N LYS A 172 7.49 10.64 -13.58
CA LYS A 172 6.24 11.01 -14.27
C LYS A 172 5.90 12.48 -14.10
N GLY A 173 6.21 13.08 -12.94
CA GLY A 173 6.10 14.52 -12.71
C GLY A 173 6.93 15.31 -13.72
N TYR A 174 8.21 14.96 -13.88
CA TYR A 174 9.07 15.62 -14.87
C TYR A 174 8.57 15.42 -16.31
N VAL A 175 8.03 14.24 -16.66
CA VAL A 175 7.43 14.03 -17.98
C VAL A 175 6.30 15.03 -18.20
N ARG A 176 5.37 15.15 -17.25
CA ARG A 176 4.24 16.09 -17.35
C ARG A 176 4.70 17.54 -17.47
N THR A 177 5.71 17.95 -16.70
CA THR A 177 6.25 19.30 -16.79
C THR A 177 6.81 19.58 -18.17
N LEU A 178 7.71 18.72 -18.67
CA LEU A 178 8.31 18.91 -20.00
C LEU A 178 7.29 18.82 -21.14
N ASP A 179 6.27 17.97 -20.99
CA ASP A 179 5.18 17.84 -21.96
C ASP A 179 4.27 19.09 -21.95
N SER A 180 4.03 19.69 -20.77
CA SER A 180 3.25 20.92 -20.66
C SER A 180 3.97 22.17 -21.21
N GLU A 181 5.30 22.22 -21.12
CA GLU A 181 6.12 23.29 -21.71
C GLU A 181 6.03 23.31 -23.26
N LEU A 182 5.57 22.22 -23.88
CA LEU A 182 5.27 22.19 -25.32
C LEU A 182 4.08 23.10 -25.69
N SER A 183 3.24 23.47 -24.73
CA SER A 183 2.00 24.24 -24.95
C SER A 183 2.17 25.77 -24.86
N GLY A 184 3.37 26.27 -24.53
CA GLY A 184 3.66 27.70 -24.50
C GLY A 184 5.07 28.02 -24.00
N GLU A 185 5.87 28.62 -24.89
CA GLU A 185 7.19 29.24 -24.67
C GLU A 185 8.35 28.29 -24.29
N SER A 186 9.14 27.92 -25.30
CA SER A 186 10.44 27.27 -25.16
C SER A 186 11.44 28.23 -24.51
N HIS A 187 11.94 27.85 -23.33
CA HIS A 187 13.08 28.50 -22.68
C HIS A 187 14.12 27.44 -22.30
N TYR A 188 15.41 27.75 -22.50
CA TYR A 188 16.50 26.85 -22.12
C TYR A 188 16.44 26.55 -20.62
N HIS A 189 16.13 25.31 -20.26
CA HIS A 189 16.02 24.87 -18.87
C HIS A 189 16.94 23.67 -18.57
N THR A 190 17.33 23.53 -17.31
CA THR A 190 18.07 22.37 -16.79
C THR A 190 17.22 21.69 -15.74
N VAL A 191 16.86 20.42 -15.99
CA VAL A 191 16.18 19.58 -15.00
C VAL A 191 17.22 18.67 -14.35
N SER A 192 17.29 18.72 -13.01
CA SER A 192 18.22 17.89 -12.23
C SER A 192 17.48 16.72 -11.60
N LEU A 193 17.75 15.52 -12.09
CA LEU A 193 17.21 14.28 -11.56
C LEU A 193 18.14 13.79 -10.44
N THR A 194 17.59 13.65 -9.23
CA THR A 194 18.37 13.25 -8.05
C THR A 194 18.14 11.79 -7.69
N VAL A 195 19.10 11.21 -6.97
CA VAL A 195 18.96 9.91 -6.29
C VAL A 195 19.11 10.22 -4.80
N GLY A 196 18.14 9.81 -3.97
CA GLY A 196 18.12 10.02 -2.52
C GLY A 196 17.96 8.72 -1.74
#